data_AF-A0A4Q1K0S9-F1
#
_entry.id   AF-A0A4Q1K0S9-F1
#
_cell.length_a   1.000
_cell.length_b   1.000
_cell.length_c   1.000
_cell.angle_alpha   90.00
_cell.angle_beta   90.00
_cell.angle_gamma   90.00
#
_symmetry.space_group_name_H-M   'P 1'
#
loop_
_entity.id
_entity.type
_entity.pdbx_description
1 polymer ?
#
loop_
_entity_poly.entity_id
_entity_poly.type
_entity_poly.pdbx_seq_one_letter_code
_entity_poly.pdbx_strand_id
1 'polypeptide(L)' 'MPDCATPTPQLEPFVIVAQLDAAGTIKRTWRRGSTPLAVCVERQLRGKTLPAPQDAPFLISFELSFAP' A
#
# COMPACT_ATOMS: atom_id res chain seq x y z
N MET A 1 -7.94 10.94 -11.55
CA MET A 1 -7.47 9.89 -10.61
C MET A 1 -7.09 8.70 -11.46
N PRO A 2 -5.92 8.04 -11.33
CA PRO A 2 -5.76 6.77 -12.01
C PRO A 2 -6.64 5.78 -11.25
N ASP A 3 -7.78 5.44 -11.83
CA ASP A 3 -8.54 4.28 -11.41
C ASP A 3 -7.59 3.09 -11.45
N CYS A 4 -7.37 2.43 -10.31
CA CYS A 4 -6.56 1.21 -10.28
C CYS A 4 -7.21 0.05 -11.07
N ALA A 5 -8.39 0.30 -11.66
CA ALA A 5 -9.12 -0.59 -12.54
C ALA A 5 -8.58 -0.51 -13.97
N THR A 6 -8.05 -1.63 -14.44
CA THR A 6 -7.73 -1.86 -15.86
C THR A 6 -8.61 -3.01 -16.39
N PRO A 7 -9.02 -3.00 -17.67
CA PRO A 7 -9.91 -4.02 -18.23
C PRO A 7 -9.39 -5.46 -18.07
N THR A 8 -8.07 -5.63 -18.09
CA THR A 8 -7.37 -6.88 -17.83
C THR A 8 -6.36 -6.67 -16.70
N PRO A 9 -6.77 -6.83 -15.43
CA PRO A 9 -5.88 -6.58 -14.30
C PRO A 9 -4.82 -7.67 -14.20
N GLN A 10 -3.58 -7.23 -13.97
CA GLN A 10 -2.46 -8.08 -13.61
C GLN A 10 -2.51 -8.32 -12.09
N LEU A 11 -2.99 -9.50 -11.72
CA LEU A 11 -3.38 -9.89 -10.35
C LEU A 11 -2.31 -10.74 -9.64
N GLU A 12 -1.05 -10.59 -10.04
CA GLU A 12 0.06 -11.21 -9.31
C GLU A 12 0.10 -10.67 -7.87
N PRO A 13 0.26 -11.55 -6.85
CA PRO A 13 0.35 -11.12 -5.46
C PRO A 13 1.45 -10.10 -5.24
N PHE A 14 1.21 -9.15 -4.34
CA PHE A 14 2.18 -8.12 -4.00
C PHE A 14 2.09 -7.71 -2.53
N VAL A 15 3.17 -7.13 -2.04
CA VAL A 15 3.30 -6.64 -0.67
C VAL A 15 3.70 -5.17 -0.69
N ILE A 16 3.02 -4.36 0.11
CA ILE A 16 3.40 -2.96 0.37
C ILE A 16 3.67 -2.81 1.87
N VAL A 17 4.86 -2.37 2.22
CA VAL A 17 5.20 -1.96 3.59
C VAL A 17 5.04 -0.45 3.68
N ALA A 18 4.35 0.03 4.71
CA ALA A 18 4.20 1.44 5.01
C ALA A 18 4.81 1.77 6.38
N GLN A 19 5.48 2.91 6.47
CA GLN A 19 5.93 3.48 7.74
C GLN A 19 5.02 4.64 8.14
N LEU A 20 4.47 4.55 9.34
CA LEU A 20 3.59 5.55 9.94
C LEU A 20 4.37 6.40 10.96
N ASP A 21 4.04 7.69 11.03
CA ASP A 21 4.44 8.56 12.14
C ASP A 21 3.50 8.42 13.36
N ALA A 22 3.78 9.16 14.43
CA ALA A 22 2.98 9.15 15.66
C ALA A 22 1.53 9.64 15.46
N ALA A 23 1.24 10.35 14.36
CA ALA A 23 -0.12 10.76 14.00
C ALA A 23 -0.83 9.72 13.12
N GLY A 24 -0.19 8.58 12.81
CA GLY A 24 -0.70 7.56 11.91
C GLY A 24 -0.56 7.90 10.42
N THR A 25 0.20 8.95 10.07
CA THR A 25 0.38 9.36 8.67
C THR A 25 1.42 8.49 7.99
N ILE A 26 1.10 7.93 6.83
CA ILE A 26 2.04 7.17 6.01
C ILE A 26 3.08 8.12 5.41
N LYS A 27 4.34 8.01 5.86
CA LYS A 27 5.46 8.84 5.39
C LYS A 27 6.30 8.18 4.31
N ARG A 28 6.47 6.85 4.39
CA ARG A 28 7.28 6.09 3.46
C ARG A 28 6.58 4.79 3.10
N THR A 29 6.77 4.36 1.87
CA THR A 29 6.27 3.09 1.36
C THR A 29 7.39 2.35 0.65
N TRP A 30 7.38 1.02 0.78
CA TRP A 30 8.20 0.10 0.01
C TRP A 30 7.28 -0.95 -0.57
N ARG A 31 7.59 -1.44 -1.77
CA ARG A 31 6.76 -2.41 -2.46
C ARG A 31 7.59 -3.55 -3.02
N ARG A 32 7.08 -4.76 -2.86
CA ARG A 32 7.53 -5.96 -3.57
C ARG A 32 6.42 -6.38 -4.54
N GLY A 33 6.79 -6.47 -5.81
CA GLY A 33 5.87 -6.63 -6.94
C GLY A 33 5.87 -5.36 -7.80
N SER A 34 5.66 -5.51 -9.12
CA SER A 34 5.80 -4.43 -10.10
C SER A 34 4.56 -4.23 -10.99
N THR A 35 3.47 -4.95 -10.74
CA THR A 35 2.23 -4.84 -11.54
C THR A 35 1.66 -3.42 -11.49
N PRO A 36 0.91 -2.98 -12.52
CA PRO A 36 0.21 -1.71 -12.53
C PRO A 36 -0.69 -1.52 -11.31
N LEU A 37 -1.38 -2.58 -10.88
CA LEU A 37 -2.21 -2.58 -9.68
C LEU A 37 -1.38 -2.31 -8.43
N ALA A 38 -0.26 -3.01 -8.26
CA ALA A 38 0.64 -2.82 -7.12
C ALA A 38 1.22 -1.40 -7.07
N VAL A 39 1.60 -0.82 -8.22
CA VAL A 39 2.04 0.60 -8.31
C VAL A 39 0.90 1.53 -7.90
N CYS A 40 -0.32 1.26 -8.37
CA CYS A 40 -1.47 2.11 -8.09
C CYS A 40 -1.81 2.12 -6.60
N VAL A 41 -1.89 0.94 -5.96
CA VAL A 41 -2.19 0.82 -4.53
C VAL A 41 -1.11 1.50 -3.68
N GLU A 42 0.18 1.35 -4.01
CA GLU A 42 1.24 2.08 -3.30
C GLU A 42 1.03 3.60 -3.37
N ARG A 43 0.72 4.13 -4.56
CA ARG A 43 0.43 5.56 -4.74
C ARG A 43 -0.79 6.01 -3.95
N GLN A 44 -1.82 5.17 -3.86
CA GLN A 44 -3.03 5.48 -3.08
C GLN A 44 -2.77 5.55 -1.58
N LEU A 45 -1.82 4.75 -1.06
CA LEU A 45 -1.44 4.76 0.36
C LEU A 45 -0.60 5.96 0.77
N ARG A 46 0.16 6.56 -0.16
CA ARG A 46 1.03 7.71 0.17
C ARG A 46 0.22 8.88 0.72
N GLY A 47 0.61 9.35 1.90
CA GLY A 47 -0.04 10.48 2.58
C GLY A 47 -1.41 10.18 3.17
N LYS A 48 -1.87 8.92 3.13
CA LYS A 48 -3.07 8.50 3.88
C LYS A 48 -2.75 8.44 5.37
N THR A 49 -3.82 8.57 6.15
CA THR A 49 -3.77 8.44 7.61
C THR A 49 -4.48 7.16 8.01
N LEU A 50 -3.84 6.43 8.91
CA LEU A 50 -4.39 5.27 9.61
C LEU A 50 -4.57 5.64 11.09
N PRO A 51 -5.29 4.83 11.89
CA PRO A 51 -5.31 5.02 13.33
C PRO A 51 -3.87 5.14 13.88
N ALA A 52 -3.66 6.11 14.76
CA ALA A 52 -2.34 6.36 15.33
C ALA A 52 -1.84 5.11 16.08
N PRO A 53 -0.61 4.64 15.83
CA PRO A 53 -0.04 3.52 16.55
C PRO A 53 0.34 3.95 17.98
N GLN A 54 0.50 2.97 18.89
CA GLN A 54 0.99 3.24 20.25
C GLN A 54 2.47 3.69 20.24
N ASP A 55 3.29 3.07 19.38
CA ASP A 55 4.72 3.35 19.23
C ASP A 55 5.05 3.82 17.80
N ALA A 56 5.98 4.77 17.66
CA ALA A 56 6.43 5.29 16.37
C ALA A 56 7.97 5.32 16.28
N PRO A 57 8.57 5.07 15.10
CA PRO A 57 7.90 4.77 13.82
C PRO A 57 7.32 3.34 13.78
N PHE A 58 6.09 3.23 13.28
CA PHE A 58 5.41 1.94 13.13
C PHE A 58 5.49 1.45 11.69
N LEU A 59 5.83 0.17 11.48
CA LEU A 59 5.82 -0.46 10.15
C LEU A 59 4.64 -1.42 10.04
N ILE A 60 3.86 -1.30 8.98
CA ILE A 60 2.74 -2.18 8.65
C ILE A 60 2.91 -2.77 7.25
N SER A 61 2.57 -4.06 7.08
CA SER A 61 2.49 -4.71 5.77
C SER A 61 1.05 -4.83 5.29
N PHE A 62 0.85 -4.53 4.01
CA PHE A 62 -0.36 -4.82 3.25
C PHE A 62 -0.02 -5.93 2.26
N GLU A 63 -0.53 -7.13 2.51
CA GLU A 63 -0.30 -8.32 1.68
C GLU A 63 -1.57 -8.61 0.89
N LEU A 64 -1.49 -8.53 -0.44
CA LEU A 64 -2.62 -8.77 -1.32
C LEU A 64 -2.35 -10.03 -2.15
N SER A 65 -3.31 -10.94 -2.11
CA SER A 65 -3.36 -12.14 -2.95
C SER A 65 -4.75 -12.22 -3.58
N PHE A 66 -4.82 -12.80 -4.78
CA PHE A 66 -6.03 -12.88 -5.56
C PHE A 66 -6.38 -14.35 -5.80
N ALA A 67 -7.62 -14.71 -5.52
CA ALA A 67 -8.19 -16.01 -5.83
C ALA A 67 -9.16 -15.88 -7.02
N PRO A 68 -9.39 -16.96 -7.79
CA PRO A 68 -10.37 -17.00 -8.86
C PRO A 68 -11.80 -16.67 -8.41
#